data_AF-A0A931YSD0-F1
#
_entry.id   AF-A0A931YSD0-F1
#
_cell.length_a   1.000
_cell.length_b   1.000
_cell.length_c   1.000
_cell.angle_alpha   90.00
_cell.angle_beta   90.00
_cell.angle_gamma   90.00
#
_symmetry.space_group_name_H-M   'P 1'
#
loop_
_entity.id
_entity.type
_entity.pdbx_description
1 polymer ?
#
loop_
_entity_poly.entity_id
_entity_poly.type
_entity_poly.pdbx_seq_one_letter_code
_entity_poly.pdbx_strand_id
1 'polypeptide(L)'
;MKPETKNRAINSIKLPNYEFIIKSPEFKKDGEEFTIWFLEGILEKSPNYFDCLIYLSNAYTANGMYEKALILDRKLSCLRPEDPIVHYNLACSYALLSEIDAAFEVLEKAIELGYEDAYHLERDKDLASLRKDERYLKLIKKLKNR
;
A
#
# COMPACT_ATOMS: atom_id res chain seq x y z
N MET A 1 -42.79 20.06 30.38
CA MET A 1 -41.76 20.60 29.46
C MET A 1 -40.62 19.60 29.37
N LYS A 2 -40.30 19.07 28.17
CA LYS A 2 -39.11 18.23 27.98
C LYS A 2 -37.85 19.12 28.00
N PRO A 3 -36.73 18.70 28.59
CA PRO A 3 -35.52 19.50 28.60
C PRO A 3 -34.90 19.49 27.19
N GLU A 4 -34.73 20.69 26.62
CA GLU A 4 -33.94 20.90 25.41
C GLU A 4 -32.46 20.61 25.74
N THR A 5 -31.98 19.43 25.37
CA THR A 5 -30.54 19.17 25.30
C THR A 5 -29.94 20.02 24.17
N LYS A 6 -29.50 21.23 24.51
CA LYS A 6 -28.60 22.01 23.65
C LYS A 6 -27.35 21.19 23.41
N ASN A 7 -27.25 20.61 22.23
CA ASN A 7 -26.08 19.89 21.77
C ASN A 7 -24.91 20.90 21.65
N ARG A 8 -24.13 21.06 22.72
CA ARG A 8 -22.93 21.91 22.69
C ARG A 8 -21.91 21.18 21.83
N ALA A 9 -21.70 21.67 20.61
CA ALA A 9 -20.64 21.19 19.74
C ALA A 9 -19.30 21.28 20.48
N ILE A 10 -18.66 20.14 20.71
CA ILE A 10 -17.35 20.05 21.34
C ILE A 10 -16.32 20.55 20.31
N ASN A 11 -15.63 21.65 20.61
CA ASN A 11 -14.64 22.25 19.70
C ASN A 11 -13.24 21.66 19.89
N SER A 12 -12.91 21.28 21.13
CA SER A 12 -11.66 20.58 21.45
C SER A 12 -11.84 19.62 22.62
N ILE A 13 -11.02 18.56 22.65
CA ILE A 13 -10.88 17.63 23.77
C ILE A 13 -9.47 17.83 24.33
N LYS A 14 -9.37 18.16 25.63
CA LYS A 14 -8.10 18.27 26.35
C LYS A 14 -7.88 17.04 27.22
N LEU A 15 -6.80 16.33 26.95
CA LEU A 15 -6.20 15.34 27.84
C LEU A 15 -4.98 15.99 28.54
N PRO A 16 -4.44 15.40 29.62
CA PRO A 16 -3.37 16.02 30.41
C PRO A 16 -2.16 16.52 29.60
N ASN A 17 -1.83 15.82 28.50
CA ASN A 17 -0.69 16.14 27.64
C ASN A 17 -1.07 16.43 26.18
N TYR A 18 -2.36 16.47 25.83
CA TYR A 18 -2.80 16.59 24.44
C TYR A 18 -4.05 17.46 24.31
N GLU A 19 -4.09 18.32 23.30
CA GLU A 19 -5.30 19.03 22.89
C GLU A 19 -5.68 18.61 21.48
N PHE A 20 -6.87 18.04 21.33
CA PHE A 20 -7.44 17.63 20.05
C PHE A 20 -8.47 18.67 19.62
N ILE A 21 -8.22 19.35 18.49
CA ILE A 21 -9.17 20.30 17.92
C ILE A 21 -10.14 19.53 17.03
N ILE A 22 -11.34 19.23 17.53
CA ILE A 22 -12.33 18.36 16.84
C ILE A 22 -12.79 18.94 15.49
N LYS A 23 -12.65 20.25 15.30
CA LYS A 23 -12.98 20.93 14.04
C LYS A 23 -11.86 20.92 13.00
N SER A 24 -10.67 20.43 13.34
CA SER A 24 -9.54 20.41 12.42
C SER A 24 -9.81 19.46 11.25
N PRO A 25 -9.19 19.68 10.07
CA PRO A 25 -9.45 18.87 8.88
C PRO A 25 -9.22 17.37 9.10
N GLU A 26 -8.32 16.99 10.01
CA GLU A 26 -7.99 15.61 10.34
C GLU A 26 -9.18 14.84 10.93
N PHE A 27 -10.02 15.49 11.73
CA PHE A 27 -11.21 14.87 12.31
C PHE A 27 -12.44 14.87 11.38
N LYS A 28 -12.28 15.42 10.17
CA LYS A 28 -13.29 15.33 9.10
C LYS A 28 -13.01 14.19 8.12
N LYS A 29 -11.82 13.61 8.16
CA LYS A 29 -11.46 12.47 7.32
C LYS A 29 -12.33 11.27 7.68
N ASP A 30 -12.79 10.55 6.67
CA ASP A 30 -13.50 9.29 6.83
C ASP A 30 -12.91 8.21 5.90
N GLY A 31 -13.35 6.97 6.10
CA GLY A 31 -12.96 5.82 5.28
C GLY A 31 -11.44 5.69 5.01
N GLU A 32 -11.09 5.69 3.73
CA GLU A 32 -9.72 5.57 3.21
C GLU A 32 -8.86 6.79 3.56
N GLU A 33 -9.42 8.00 3.52
CA GLU A 33 -8.67 9.22 3.84
C GLU A 33 -8.19 9.21 5.30
N PHE A 34 -9.06 8.78 6.21
CA PHE A 34 -8.71 8.61 7.63
C PHE A 34 -7.63 7.53 7.80
N THR A 35 -7.79 6.40 7.09
CA THR A 35 -6.86 5.28 7.17
C THR A 35 -5.45 5.70 6.74
N ILE A 36 -5.34 6.38 5.60
CA ILE A 36 -4.06 6.90 5.08
C ILE A 36 -3.44 7.87 6.09
N TRP A 37 -4.21 8.87 6.55
CA TRP A 37 -3.72 9.86 7.52
C TRP A 37 -3.24 9.22 8.83
N PHE A 38 -3.99 8.24 9.34
CA PHE A 38 -3.65 7.54 10.57
C PHE A 38 -2.35 6.74 10.43
N LEU A 39 -2.19 6.01 9.32
CA LEU A 39 -0.99 5.23 9.03
C LEU A 39 0.23 6.14 8.77
N GLU A 40 0.07 7.26 8.07
CA GLU A 40 1.11 8.28 7.90
C GLU A 40 1.59 8.78 9.28
N GLY A 41 0.67 9.10 10.19
CA GLY A 41 1.00 9.54 11.56
C GLY A 41 1.73 8.48 12.39
N ILE A 42 1.44 7.18 12.20
CA ILE A 42 2.20 6.10 12.83
C ILE A 42 3.65 6.10 12.31
N LEU A 43 3.83 6.21 10.99
CA LEU A 43 5.16 6.18 10.37
C LEU A 43 6.00 7.42 10.68
N GLU A 44 5.39 8.57 10.99
CA GLU A 44 6.14 9.71 11.52
C GLU A 44 6.88 9.38 12.83
N LYS A 45 6.32 8.50 13.65
CA LYS A 45 6.92 8.07 14.93
C LYS A 45 7.73 6.79 14.79
N SER A 46 7.34 5.91 13.88
CA SER A 46 7.97 4.61 13.64
C SER A 46 8.20 4.38 12.15
N PRO A 47 9.21 5.05 11.54
CA PRO A 47 9.35 5.09 10.07
C PRO A 47 9.54 3.72 9.41
N ASN A 48 10.06 2.74 10.15
CA ASN A 48 10.36 1.40 9.64
C ASN A 48 9.40 0.35 10.18
N TYR A 49 8.22 0.74 10.68
CA TYR A 49 7.21 -0.22 11.09
C TYR A 49 6.66 -0.95 9.86
N PHE A 50 7.17 -2.16 9.65
CA PHE A 50 6.98 -2.94 8.43
C PHE A 50 5.51 -3.16 8.07
N ASP A 51 4.69 -3.62 9.01
CA ASP A 51 3.27 -3.90 8.71
C ASP A 51 2.52 -2.61 8.37
N CYS A 52 2.84 -1.50 9.04
CA CYS A 52 2.28 -0.19 8.73
C CYS A 52 2.67 0.30 7.32
N LEU A 53 3.91 0.04 6.88
CA LEU A 53 4.35 0.33 5.52
C LEU A 53 3.57 -0.49 4.48
N ILE A 54 3.31 -1.78 4.75
CA ILE A 54 2.49 -2.65 3.88
C ILE A 54 1.06 -2.10 3.77
N TYR A 55 0.41 -1.82 4.91
CA TYR A 55 -0.96 -1.31 4.90
C TYR A 55 -1.08 0.04 4.21
N LEU A 56 -0.12 0.94 4.42
CA LEU A 56 -0.15 2.26 3.78
C LEU A 56 0.14 2.17 2.27
N SER A 57 1.07 1.30 1.84
CA SER A 57 1.34 1.07 0.42
C SER A 57 0.08 0.57 -0.29
N ASN A 58 -0.59 -0.44 0.28
CA ASN A 58 -1.83 -0.98 -0.26
C ASN A 58 -2.95 0.07 -0.31
N ALA A 59 -3.07 0.91 0.74
CA ALA A 59 -4.04 2.00 0.75
C ALA A 59 -3.74 3.03 -0.35
N TYR A 60 -2.48 3.42 -0.54
CA TYR A 60 -2.09 4.30 -1.64
C TYR A 60 -2.42 3.70 -3.00
N THR A 61 -2.11 2.41 -3.23
CA THR A 61 -2.45 1.70 -4.46
C THR A 61 -3.96 1.67 -4.70
N ALA A 62 -4.76 1.34 -3.68
CA ALA A 62 -6.21 1.30 -3.79
C ALA A 62 -6.84 2.66 -4.15
N ASN A 63 -6.19 3.76 -3.77
CA ASN A 63 -6.64 5.13 -4.06
C ASN A 63 -5.95 5.77 -5.27
N GLY A 64 -5.22 4.99 -6.08
CA GLY A 64 -4.57 5.49 -7.30
C GLY A 64 -3.32 6.35 -7.05
N MET A 65 -2.80 6.39 -5.82
CA MET A 65 -1.62 7.15 -5.43
C MET A 65 -0.33 6.35 -5.68
N TYR A 66 -0.15 5.87 -6.92
CA TYR A 66 0.84 4.86 -7.26
C TYR A 66 2.30 5.32 -7.01
N GLU A 67 2.62 6.61 -7.22
CA GLU A 67 3.98 7.07 -6.91
C GLU A 67 4.31 6.98 -5.41
N LYS A 68 3.31 7.22 -4.55
CA LYS A 68 3.49 7.09 -3.10
C LYS A 68 3.64 5.62 -2.69
N ALA A 69 2.82 4.73 -3.27
CA ALA A 69 2.94 3.28 -3.04
C ALA A 69 4.34 2.78 -3.44
N LEU A 70 4.82 3.16 -4.63
CA LEU A 70 6.15 2.80 -5.10
C LEU A 70 7.27 3.19 -4.12
N ILE A 71 7.19 4.38 -3.53
CA ILE A 71 8.19 4.82 -2.52
C ILE A 71 8.21 3.86 -1.33
N LEU A 72 7.03 3.44 -0.84
CA LEU A 72 6.93 2.53 0.29
C LEU A 72 7.33 1.11 -0.06
N ASP A 73 6.95 0.60 -1.24
CA ASP A 73 7.33 -0.74 -1.69
C ASP A 73 8.84 -0.87 -1.91
N ARG A 74 9.49 0.18 -2.44
CA ARG A 74 10.96 0.24 -2.50
C ARG A 74 11.59 0.24 -1.11
N LYS A 75 10.96 0.88 -0.13
CA LYS A 75 11.44 0.84 1.25
C LYS A 75 11.27 -0.55 1.86
N LEU A 76 10.13 -1.19 1.63
CA LEU A 76 9.85 -2.56 2.06
C LEU A 76 10.88 -3.55 1.48
N SER A 77 11.22 -3.42 0.19
CA SER A 77 12.21 -4.29 -0.45
C SER A 77 13.63 -4.11 0.09
N CYS A 78 13.98 -2.91 0.57
CA CYS A 78 15.21 -2.68 1.31
C CYS A 78 15.18 -3.30 2.73
N LEU A 79 14.01 -3.30 3.39
CA LEU A 79 13.86 -3.86 4.75
C LEU A 79 13.84 -5.39 4.76
N ARG A 80 13.28 -6.02 3.73
CA ARG A 80 13.22 -7.48 3.56
C ARG A 80 13.62 -7.87 2.14
N PRO A 81 14.93 -7.86 1.82
CA PRO A 81 15.41 -8.11 0.47
C PRO A 81 15.19 -9.55 -0.03
N GLU A 82 14.93 -10.50 0.86
CA GLU A 82 14.71 -11.92 0.54
C GLU A 82 13.23 -12.32 0.61
N ASP A 83 12.31 -11.37 0.82
CA ASP A 83 10.87 -11.66 0.91
C ASP A 83 10.24 -11.61 -0.50
N PRO A 84 9.81 -12.76 -1.06
CA PRO A 84 9.26 -12.81 -2.41
C PRO A 84 7.96 -11.99 -2.55
N ILE A 85 7.16 -11.86 -1.49
CA ILE A 85 5.90 -11.11 -1.51
C ILE A 85 6.18 -9.62 -1.67
N VAL A 86 7.23 -9.12 -1.00
CA VAL A 86 7.64 -7.71 -1.09
C VAL A 86 8.08 -7.35 -2.51
N HIS A 87 8.86 -8.20 -3.16
CA HIS A 87 9.26 -7.98 -4.56
C HIS A 87 8.08 -8.09 -5.52
N TYR A 88 7.16 -9.03 -5.29
CA TYR A 88 5.93 -9.11 -6.08
C TYR A 88 5.11 -7.81 -5.99
N ASN A 89 4.86 -7.28 -4.77
CA ASN A 89 4.13 -6.02 -4.60
C ASN A 89 4.85 -4.83 -5.26
N LEU A 90 6.19 -4.78 -5.16
CA LEU A 90 6.99 -3.76 -5.84
C LEU A 90 6.86 -3.85 -7.37
N ALA A 91 6.79 -5.06 -7.93
CA ALA A 91 6.52 -5.25 -9.35
C ALA A 91 5.11 -4.75 -9.74
N CYS A 92 4.09 -4.96 -8.91
CA CYS A 92 2.75 -4.39 -9.12
C CYS A 92 2.79 -2.86 -9.15
N SER A 93 3.49 -2.22 -8.21
CA SER A 93 3.68 -0.76 -8.18
C SER A 93 4.36 -0.22 -9.44
N TYR A 94 5.41 -0.88 -9.94
CA TYR A 94 6.02 -0.50 -11.22
C TYR A 94 5.09 -0.71 -12.42
N ALA A 95 4.34 -1.81 -12.45
CA ALA A 95 3.40 -2.11 -13.53
C ALA A 95 2.24 -1.10 -13.62
N LEU A 96 1.72 -0.63 -12.48
CA LEU A 96 0.70 0.42 -12.38
C LEU A 96 1.20 1.78 -12.89
N LEU A 97 2.50 2.06 -12.73
CA LEU A 97 3.16 3.25 -13.27
C LEU A 97 3.66 3.08 -14.71
N SER A 98 3.36 1.94 -15.35
CA SER A 98 3.82 1.59 -16.70
C SER A 98 5.35 1.55 -16.85
N GLU A 99 6.07 1.35 -15.76
CA GLU A 99 7.53 1.14 -15.73
C GLU A 99 7.82 -0.35 -16.01
N ILE A 100 7.55 -0.77 -17.26
CA ILE A 100 7.45 -2.18 -17.66
C ILE A 100 8.74 -2.95 -17.38
N ASP A 101 9.91 -2.39 -17.70
CA ASP A 101 11.18 -3.09 -17.53
C ASP A 101 11.54 -3.28 -16.06
N ALA A 102 11.33 -2.26 -15.22
CA ALA A 102 11.53 -2.37 -13.78
C ALA A 102 10.56 -3.36 -13.13
N ALA A 103 9.30 -3.40 -13.60
CA ALA A 103 8.32 -4.37 -13.14
C ALA A 103 8.79 -5.82 -13.40
N PHE A 104 9.34 -6.10 -14.59
CA PHE A 104 9.88 -7.42 -14.89
C PHE A 104 11.12 -7.78 -14.08
N GLU A 105 12.06 -6.86 -13.92
CA GLU A 105 13.28 -7.09 -13.12
C GLU A 105 12.91 -7.56 -11.70
N VAL A 106 11.97 -6.88 -11.06
CA VAL A 106 11.58 -7.20 -9.69
C VAL A 106 10.64 -8.41 -9.62
N LEU A 107 9.77 -8.61 -10.61
CA LEU A 107 8.91 -9.80 -10.66
C LEU A 107 9.73 -11.09 -10.87
N GLU A 108 10.76 -11.04 -11.70
CA GLU A 108 11.71 -12.14 -11.89
C GLU A 108 12.41 -12.47 -10.56
N LYS A 109 12.89 -11.44 -9.85
CA LYS A 109 13.47 -11.60 -8.51
C LYS A 109 12.48 -12.22 -7.52
N ALA A 110 11.22 -11.81 -7.51
CA ALA A 110 10.20 -12.40 -6.65
C ALA A 110 10.07 -13.92 -6.90
N ILE A 111 10.04 -14.34 -8.17
CA ILE A 111 9.93 -15.75 -8.59
C ILE A 111 11.20 -16.55 -8.25
N GLU A 112 12.38 -15.93 -8.32
CA GLU A 112 13.64 -16.53 -7.89
C GLU A 112 13.71 -16.74 -6.38
N LEU A 113 13.15 -15.81 -5.60
CA LEU A 113 13.02 -15.90 -4.14
C LEU A 113 11.88 -16.83 -3.67
N GLY A 114 11.12 -17.43 -4.60
CA GLY A 114 10.12 -18.44 -4.29
C GLY A 114 8.66 -18.01 -4.43
N TYR A 115 8.38 -16.85 -5.02
CA TYR A 115 7.01 -16.53 -5.41
C TYR A 115 6.52 -17.51 -6.48
N GLU A 116 5.41 -18.21 -6.20
CA GLU A 116 4.94 -19.32 -7.06
C GLU A 116 3.46 -19.29 -7.43
N ASP A 117 2.68 -18.31 -6.93
CA ASP A 117 1.24 -18.22 -7.19
C ASP A 117 0.95 -17.68 -8.60
N ALA A 118 1.11 -18.54 -9.61
CA ALA A 118 0.83 -18.22 -11.00
C ALA A 118 -0.65 -17.85 -11.25
N TYR A 119 -1.57 -18.45 -10.49
CA TYR A 119 -3.00 -18.16 -10.63
C TYR A 119 -3.33 -16.73 -10.19
N HIS A 120 -2.69 -16.27 -9.11
CA HIS A 120 -2.79 -14.88 -8.67
C HIS A 120 -2.22 -13.92 -9.71
N LEU A 121 -1.00 -14.17 -10.22
CA LEU A 121 -0.37 -13.31 -11.23
C LEU A 121 -1.26 -13.10 -12.46
N GLU A 122 -1.91 -14.15 -12.96
CA GLU A 122 -2.76 -14.08 -14.16
C GLU A 122 -4.02 -13.24 -13.96
N ARG A 123 -4.48 -13.10 -12.71
CA ARG A 123 -5.74 -12.42 -12.36
C ARG A 123 -5.52 -11.03 -11.79
N ASP A 124 -4.35 -10.80 -11.20
CA ASP A 124 -4.00 -9.52 -10.63
C ASP A 124 -4.05 -8.41 -11.70
N LYS A 125 -4.93 -7.44 -11.46
CA LYS A 125 -5.20 -6.32 -12.35
C LYS A 125 -4.01 -5.35 -12.41
N ASP A 126 -3.18 -5.32 -11.37
CA ASP A 126 -2.05 -4.39 -11.28
C ASP A 126 -0.97 -4.76 -12.31
N LEU A 127 -0.88 -6.05 -12.65
CA LEU A 127 0.01 -6.57 -13.70
C LEU A 127 -0.61 -6.56 -15.10
N ALA A 128 -1.78 -5.96 -15.31
CA ALA A 128 -2.47 -6.00 -16.59
C ALA A 128 -1.62 -5.46 -17.76
N SER A 129 -0.79 -4.44 -17.50
CA SER A 129 0.13 -3.85 -18.48
C SER A 129 1.20 -4.84 -18.98
N LEU A 130 1.56 -5.85 -18.18
CA LEU A 130 2.60 -6.83 -18.49
C LEU A 130 2.09 -8.00 -19.36
N ARG A 131 0.80 -8.30 -19.33
CA ARG A 131 0.24 -9.57 -19.86
C ARG A 131 0.46 -9.83 -21.36
N LYS A 132 0.69 -8.77 -22.13
CA LYS A 132 0.95 -8.87 -23.59
C LYS A 132 2.42 -9.05 -23.93
N ASP A 133 3.32 -8.84 -22.97
CA ASP A 133 4.76 -8.97 -23.17
C ASP A 133 5.15 -10.46 -23.14
N GLU A 134 6.04 -10.86 -24.05
CA GLU A 134 6.52 -12.23 -24.13
C GLU A 134 7.23 -12.70 -22.85
N ARG A 135 7.89 -11.78 -22.12
CA ARG A 135 8.54 -12.07 -20.83
C ARG A 135 7.53 -12.60 -19.83
N TYR A 136 6.37 -11.95 -19.71
CA TYR A 136 5.30 -12.38 -18.82
C TYR A 136 4.80 -13.79 -19.17
N LEU A 137 4.55 -14.06 -20.45
CA LEU A 137 4.11 -15.39 -20.91
C LEU A 137 5.14 -16.48 -20.58
N LYS A 138 6.44 -16.18 -20.72
CA LYS A 138 7.54 -17.08 -20.34
C LYS A 138 7.55 -17.34 -18.83
N LEU A 139 7.37 -16.32 -18.00
CA LEU A 139 7.34 -16.45 -16.54
C LEU A 139 6.17 -17.32 -16.07
N ILE A 140 4.96 -17.05 -16.56
CA ILE A 140 3.77 -17.84 -16.19
C ILE A 140 3.92 -19.30 -16.62
N LYS A 141 4.43 -19.54 -17.83
CA LYS A 141 4.73 -20.90 -18.30
C LYS A 141 5.77 -21.61 -17.43
N LYS A 142 6.81 -20.91 -16.99
CA LYS A 142 7.84 -21.44 -16.08
C LYS A 142 7.23 -21.85 -14.75
N LEU A 143 6.38 -21.02 -14.15
CA LEU A 143 5.73 -21.32 -12.87
C LEU A 143 4.78 -22.52 -12.95
N LYS A 144 3.99 -22.62 -14.02
CA LYS A 144 3.02 -23.72 -14.20
C LYS A 144 3.64 -25.08 -14.51
N ASN A 145 4.91 -25.10 -14.92
CA ASN A 145 5.64 -26.32 -15.26
C ASN A 145 6.59 -26.80 -14.16
N ARG A 146 6.62 -26.10 -13.01
CA ARG A 146 7.29 -26.58 -11.80
C ARG A 146 6.41 -27.61 -11.11
#